data_AF-M0F4Q4-F1
#
_entry.id   AF-M0F4Q4-F1
#
_cell.length_a   1.000
_cell.length_b   1.000
_cell.length_c   1.000
_cell.angle_alpha   90.00
_cell.angle_beta   90.00
_cell.angle_gamma   90.00
#
_symmetry.space_group_name_H-M   'P 1'
#
loop_
_entity.id
_entity.type
_entity.pdbx_description
1 polymer ?
#
loop_
_entity_poly.entity_id
_entity_poly.type
_entity_poly.pdbx_seq_one_letter_code
_entity_poly.pdbx_strand_id
1 'polypeptide(L)'
;MGWESATPAAPATADRPNGYLDAGPPIGITVLRLLRLTTPADFAAWYAAGRAYTTGVAEGMGFSGVDALDDDRIARRLRTTPDELTPAEARSVAATLLADGAFSEPYCEWLPTWYELALIAPVRYGDWRLRRVAGAVAERASATATAPRFSRPTDVRIDGAPALSRVSGFRERFLLADSLLHLEWFDHVAAADGIEVPDGLVARTREESLSYYGGERDRLSPEVRRFQRHLFADDRWVSRVDEAYGLDSALFGLWERLLRDERRRLGGD
;
A
#
# COMPACT_ATOMS: atom_id res chain seq x y z
N MET A 1 -12.13 -71.04 -21.26
CA MET A 1 -13.36 -70.24 -21.10
C MET A 1 -13.15 -69.31 -19.93
N GLY A 2 -12.76 -68.07 -20.21
CA GLY A 2 -12.62 -67.00 -19.24
C GLY A 2 -12.96 -65.71 -19.96
N TRP A 3 -14.08 -65.12 -19.59
CA TRP A 3 -14.67 -63.96 -20.25
C TRP A 3 -14.00 -62.67 -19.79
N GLU A 4 -14.04 -61.67 -20.68
CA GLU A 4 -13.37 -60.39 -20.65
C GLU A 4 -13.67 -59.54 -19.41
N SER A 5 -12.67 -58.77 -18.97
CA SER A 5 -12.85 -57.44 -18.37
C SER A 5 -11.57 -56.63 -18.58
N ALA A 6 -11.47 -55.99 -19.74
CA ALA A 6 -10.47 -54.96 -20.00
C ALA A 6 -10.87 -53.69 -19.23
N THR A 7 -10.03 -53.27 -18.28
CA THR A 7 -10.17 -51.98 -17.60
C THR A 7 -9.40 -50.95 -18.42
N PRO A 8 -10.02 -49.87 -18.93
CA PRO A 8 -9.26 -48.81 -19.59
C PRO A 8 -8.45 -48.03 -18.54
N ALA A 9 -7.17 -47.87 -18.80
CA ALA A 9 -6.28 -47.02 -18.02
C ALA A 9 -6.80 -45.58 -18.01
N ALA A 10 -6.86 -44.99 -16.82
CA ALA A 10 -7.19 -43.58 -16.64
C ALA A 10 -6.14 -42.71 -17.36
N PRO A 11 -6.56 -41.65 -18.09
CA PRO A 11 -5.60 -40.73 -18.68
C PRO A 11 -4.86 -39.96 -17.58
N ALA A 12 -3.54 -39.90 -17.72
CA ALA A 12 -2.66 -39.07 -16.90
C ALA A 12 -3.19 -37.62 -16.90
N THR A 13 -3.52 -37.12 -15.71
CA THR A 13 -3.90 -35.72 -15.51
C THR A 13 -2.69 -34.85 -15.82
N ALA A 14 -2.74 -34.20 -16.98
CA ALA A 14 -1.86 -33.10 -17.32
C ALA A 14 -1.99 -32.01 -16.25
N ASP A 15 -0.84 -31.59 -15.74
CA ASP A 15 -0.64 -30.46 -14.84
C ASP A 15 -1.30 -29.21 -15.44
N ARG A 16 -2.31 -28.65 -14.75
CA ARG A 16 -3.03 -27.46 -15.21
C ARG A 16 -2.45 -26.21 -14.54
N PRO A 17 -1.90 -25.24 -15.30
CA PRO A 17 -1.43 -23.99 -14.74
C PRO A 17 -2.62 -23.03 -14.64
N ASN A 18 -3.46 -23.14 -13.61
CA ASN A 18 -4.41 -22.09 -13.17
C ASN A 18 -5.26 -22.54 -11.97
N GLY A 19 -4.62 -22.77 -10.82
CA GLY A 19 -5.33 -22.98 -9.55
C GLY A 19 -5.88 -21.70 -8.91
N TYR A 20 -5.76 -20.53 -9.56
CA TYR A 20 -6.08 -19.22 -8.98
C TYR A 20 -7.55 -18.79 -9.05
N LEU A 21 -8.44 -19.54 -9.73
CA LEU A 21 -9.80 -19.07 -10.04
C LEU A 21 -10.96 -19.97 -9.58
N ASP A 22 -10.71 -21.16 -9.01
CA ASP A 22 -11.80 -22.08 -8.65
C ASP A 22 -12.09 -22.06 -7.14
N ALA A 23 -12.77 -21.00 -6.71
CA ALA A 23 -13.78 -20.96 -5.63
C ALA A 23 -13.99 -19.48 -5.26
N GLY A 24 -14.94 -18.81 -5.90
CA GLY A 24 -15.29 -17.44 -5.53
C GLY A 24 -16.04 -17.40 -4.19
N PRO A 25 -15.48 -16.85 -3.10
CA PRO A 25 -16.27 -16.45 -1.95
C PRO A 25 -17.07 -15.17 -2.30
N PRO A 26 -18.15 -14.87 -1.57
CA PRO A 26 -18.96 -13.68 -1.85
C PRO A 26 -18.09 -12.43 -1.76
N ILE A 27 -18.08 -11.61 -2.81
CA ILE A 27 -17.49 -10.27 -2.78
C ILE A 27 -18.32 -9.44 -1.80
N GLY A 28 -17.87 -9.37 -0.55
CA GLY A 28 -18.59 -8.71 0.54
C GLY A 28 -18.78 -7.21 0.29
N ILE A 29 -20.02 -6.76 0.37
CA ILE A 29 -20.46 -5.36 0.34
C ILE A 29 -20.12 -4.68 1.68
N THR A 30 -18.85 -4.73 2.07
CA THR A 30 -18.35 -4.33 3.40
C THR A 30 -17.32 -3.21 3.31
N VAL A 31 -16.59 -3.11 2.18
CA VAL A 31 -15.77 -1.92 1.83
C VAL A 31 -16.63 -0.65 1.73
N LEU A 32 -17.93 -0.77 1.40
CA LEU A 32 -18.86 0.36 1.44
C LEU A 32 -19.03 0.98 2.85
N ARG A 33 -18.61 0.29 3.92
CA ARG A 33 -18.59 0.86 5.28
C ARG A 33 -17.67 2.08 5.36
N LEU A 34 -16.62 2.14 4.55
CA LEU A 34 -15.75 3.31 4.45
C LEU A 34 -16.50 4.57 3.95
N LEU A 35 -17.61 4.40 3.24
CA LEU A 35 -18.48 5.51 2.84
C LEU A 35 -19.20 6.17 4.02
N ARG A 36 -19.13 5.61 5.23
CA ARG A 36 -19.68 6.22 6.45
C ARG A 36 -18.68 7.13 7.15
N LEU A 37 -17.38 7.00 6.87
CA LEU A 37 -16.34 7.82 7.47
C LEU A 37 -16.41 9.22 6.86
N THR A 38 -16.75 10.24 7.65
CA THR A 38 -17.00 11.61 7.15
C THR A 38 -16.34 12.68 7.99
N THR A 39 -15.96 12.36 9.22
CA THR A 39 -15.41 13.28 10.21
C THR A 39 -13.96 12.92 10.51
N PRO A 40 -13.13 13.87 11.02
CA PRO A 40 -11.77 13.56 11.46
C PRO A 40 -11.70 12.38 12.45
N ALA A 41 -12.67 12.28 13.37
CA ALA A 41 -12.74 11.22 14.37
C ALA A 41 -12.87 9.83 13.76
N ASP A 42 -13.59 9.71 12.64
CA ASP A 42 -13.77 8.44 11.92
C ASP A 42 -12.45 7.89 11.38
N PHE A 43 -11.46 8.75 11.13
CA PHE A 43 -10.15 8.37 10.59
C PHE A 43 -9.08 8.14 11.67
N ALA A 44 -9.43 8.20 12.96
CA ALA A 44 -8.46 8.02 14.03
C ALA A 44 -7.77 6.65 14.02
N ALA A 45 -8.51 5.57 13.71
CA ALA A 45 -7.92 4.23 13.59
C ALA A 45 -7.10 4.09 12.30
N TRP A 46 -7.52 4.76 11.22
CA TRP A 46 -6.79 4.79 9.95
C TRP A 46 -5.43 5.47 10.12
N TYR A 47 -5.42 6.65 10.72
CA TYR A 47 -4.20 7.39 11.05
C TYR A 47 -3.29 6.60 11.98
N ALA A 48 -3.82 5.99 13.04
CA ALA A 48 -3.02 5.17 13.96
C ALA A 48 -2.34 3.99 13.24
N ALA A 49 -3.04 3.33 12.30
CA ALA A 49 -2.45 2.27 11.49
C ALA A 49 -1.32 2.81 10.60
N GLY A 50 -1.52 3.97 9.97
CA GLY A 50 -0.52 4.65 9.13
C GLY A 50 0.74 5.05 9.91
N ARG A 51 0.57 5.66 11.10
CA ARG A 51 1.68 5.99 12.00
C ARG A 51 2.44 4.77 12.48
N ALA A 52 1.74 3.73 12.91
CA ALA A 52 2.38 2.48 13.30
C ALA A 52 3.15 1.81 12.14
N TYR A 53 2.79 2.10 10.88
CA TYR A 53 3.56 1.69 9.72
C TYR A 53 4.81 2.56 9.53
N THR A 54 4.69 3.90 9.49
CA THR A 54 5.86 4.79 9.29
C THR A 54 6.88 4.66 10.42
N THR A 55 6.44 4.62 11.67
CA THR A 55 7.25 4.32 12.86
C THR A 55 7.97 2.97 12.70
N GLY A 56 7.25 1.90 12.31
CA GLY A 56 7.85 0.57 12.15
C GLY A 56 8.89 0.47 11.04
N VAL A 57 8.72 1.25 9.95
CA VAL A 57 9.74 1.36 8.89
C VAL A 57 10.96 2.12 9.40
N ALA A 58 10.74 3.26 10.06
CA ALA A 58 11.81 4.12 10.55
C ALA A 58 12.66 3.44 11.64
N GLU A 59 12.04 2.81 12.64
CA GLU A 59 12.73 1.97 13.63
C GLU A 59 13.45 0.80 12.95
N GLY A 60 12.77 0.15 12.02
CA GLY A 60 13.28 -0.96 11.23
C GLY A 60 14.54 -0.61 10.45
N MET A 61 14.70 0.66 10.06
CA MET A 61 15.87 1.19 9.37
C MET A 61 16.88 1.86 10.30
N GLY A 62 16.46 2.32 11.48
CA GLY A 62 17.27 3.10 12.41
C GLY A 62 17.29 4.61 12.07
N PHE A 63 16.21 5.14 11.51
CA PHE A 63 16.07 6.57 11.22
C PHE A 63 15.81 7.37 12.51
N SER A 64 16.25 8.62 12.55
CA SER A 64 15.97 9.56 13.63
C SER A 64 14.59 10.19 13.49
N GLY A 65 14.10 10.83 14.57
CA GLY A 65 12.86 11.61 14.55
C GLY A 65 11.57 10.82 14.79
N VAL A 66 11.66 9.50 15.00
CA VAL A 66 10.50 8.63 15.27
C VAL A 66 9.67 9.12 16.46
N ASP A 67 10.33 9.57 17.52
CA ASP A 67 9.69 10.05 18.76
C ASP A 67 9.32 11.55 18.74
N ALA A 68 9.42 12.22 17.59
CA ALA A 68 9.10 13.64 17.48
C ALA A 68 7.62 13.94 17.75
N LEU A 69 6.75 12.95 17.52
CA LEU A 69 5.31 13.01 17.71
C LEU A 69 4.83 11.85 18.58
N ASP A 70 3.86 12.11 19.46
CA ASP A 70 3.22 11.09 20.29
C ASP A 70 2.00 10.51 19.55
N ASP A 71 2.22 9.39 18.86
CA ASP A 71 1.24 8.72 17.99
C ASP A 71 -0.08 8.43 18.69
N ASP A 72 0.02 7.90 19.89
CA ASP A 72 -1.09 7.49 20.73
C ASP A 72 -1.93 8.71 21.16
N ARG A 73 -1.25 9.80 21.52
CA ARG A 73 -1.92 11.06 21.85
C ARG A 73 -2.60 11.67 20.64
N ILE A 74 -1.96 11.66 19.47
CA ILE A 74 -2.55 12.21 18.24
C ILE A 74 -3.78 11.41 17.84
N ALA A 75 -3.69 10.07 17.81
CA ALA A 75 -4.83 9.22 17.48
C ALA A 75 -5.99 9.39 18.47
N ARG A 76 -5.70 9.54 19.77
CA ARG A 76 -6.73 9.86 20.78
C ARG A 76 -7.37 11.23 20.52
N ARG A 77 -6.58 12.27 20.32
CA ARG A 77 -7.07 13.63 20.03
C ARG A 77 -7.90 13.67 18.76
N LEU A 78 -7.41 13.08 17.68
CA LEU A 78 -8.15 12.98 16.42
C LEU A 78 -9.53 12.35 16.63
N ARG A 79 -9.63 11.34 17.51
CA ARG A 79 -10.88 10.67 17.87
C ARG A 79 -11.81 11.50 18.75
N THR A 80 -11.29 12.19 19.76
CA THR A 80 -12.13 12.80 20.82
C THR A 80 -12.22 14.31 20.76
N THR A 81 -11.11 14.97 20.44
CA THR A 81 -10.96 16.43 20.45
C THR A 81 -10.09 16.88 19.27
N PRO A 82 -10.52 16.66 18.01
CA PRO A 82 -9.71 16.96 16.82
C PRO A 82 -9.36 18.45 16.70
N ASP A 83 -10.16 19.33 17.31
CA ASP A 83 -9.93 20.77 17.34
C ASP A 83 -8.74 21.17 18.26
N GLU A 84 -8.26 20.26 19.11
CA GLU A 84 -7.11 20.48 20.02
C GLU A 84 -5.77 19.97 19.43
N LEU A 85 -5.78 19.47 18.20
CA LEU A 85 -4.56 19.08 17.51
C LEU A 85 -3.63 20.30 17.34
N THR A 86 -2.36 20.14 17.69
CA THR A 86 -1.37 21.17 17.40
C THR A 86 -1.11 21.26 15.89
N PRO A 87 -0.51 22.35 15.37
CA PRO A 87 -0.20 22.46 13.95
C PRO A 87 0.69 21.31 13.40
N ALA A 88 1.61 20.79 14.21
CA ALA A 88 2.46 19.65 13.82
C ALA A 88 1.67 18.34 13.75
N GLU A 89 0.85 18.08 14.77
CA GLU A 89 -0.03 16.89 14.82
C GLU A 89 -1.04 16.91 13.66
N ALA A 90 -1.66 18.07 13.39
CA ALA A 90 -2.58 18.24 12.27
C ALA A 90 -1.90 18.07 10.91
N ARG A 91 -0.64 18.50 10.75
CA ARG A 91 0.13 18.29 9.53
C ARG A 91 0.40 16.80 9.28
N SER A 92 0.82 16.06 10.31
CA SER A 92 1.02 14.60 10.22
C SER A 92 -0.26 13.87 9.80
N VAL A 93 -1.39 14.19 10.45
CA VAL A 93 -2.70 13.62 10.09
C VAL A 93 -3.09 13.98 8.67
N ALA A 94 -3.02 15.27 8.31
CA ALA A 94 -3.43 15.73 6.98
C ALA A 94 -2.54 15.14 5.87
N ALA A 95 -1.22 15.07 6.06
CA ALA A 95 -0.29 14.47 5.11
C ALA A 95 -0.59 12.99 4.87
N THR A 96 -0.85 12.22 5.94
CA THR A 96 -1.24 10.81 5.84
C THR A 96 -2.51 10.65 4.99
N LEU A 97 -3.58 11.38 5.32
CA LEU A 97 -4.86 11.28 4.61
C LEU A 97 -4.74 11.75 3.14
N LEU A 98 -3.98 12.82 2.88
CA LEU A 98 -3.75 13.31 1.52
C LEU A 98 -2.92 12.32 0.69
N ALA A 99 -1.91 11.68 1.30
CA ALA A 99 -1.11 10.65 0.65
C ALA A 99 -1.96 9.41 0.31
N ASP A 100 -2.78 8.94 1.24
CA ASP A 100 -3.69 7.81 1.01
C ASP A 100 -4.72 8.09 -0.08
N GLY A 101 -5.27 9.31 -0.11
CA GLY A 101 -6.20 9.74 -1.14
C GLY A 101 -5.55 9.81 -2.52
N ALA A 102 -4.36 10.39 -2.59
CA ALA A 102 -3.63 10.55 -3.85
C ALA A 102 -3.01 9.23 -4.37
N PHE A 103 -2.82 8.21 -3.54
CA PHE A 103 -2.14 6.95 -3.88
C PHE A 103 -2.92 6.06 -4.84
N SER A 104 -4.22 5.91 -4.57
CA SER A 104 -5.00 4.77 -5.10
C SER A 104 -5.24 4.83 -6.60
N GLU A 105 -5.46 6.02 -7.18
CA GLU A 105 -5.67 6.17 -8.63
C GLU A 105 -4.39 5.87 -9.43
N PRO A 106 -3.24 6.50 -9.12
CA PRO A 106 -1.95 6.13 -9.70
C PRO A 106 -1.67 4.63 -9.57
N TYR A 107 -1.93 4.03 -8.41
CA TYR A 107 -1.74 2.59 -8.21
C TYR A 107 -2.60 1.76 -9.18
N CYS A 108 -3.87 2.11 -9.37
CA CYS A 108 -4.75 1.41 -10.31
C CYS A 108 -4.24 1.45 -11.76
N GLU A 109 -3.61 2.54 -12.19
CA GLU A 109 -3.05 2.67 -13.54
C GLU A 109 -1.91 1.68 -13.82
N TRP A 110 -1.17 1.27 -12.79
CA TRP A 110 -0.13 0.25 -12.93
C TRP A 110 -0.69 -1.16 -13.14
N LEU A 111 -1.94 -1.40 -12.76
CA LEU A 111 -2.57 -2.71 -12.70
C LEU A 111 -3.27 -3.03 -14.04
N PRO A 112 -3.73 -4.27 -14.26
CA PRO A 112 -4.50 -4.59 -15.47
C PRO A 112 -5.76 -3.71 -15.60
N THR A 113 -6.12 -3.31 -16.82
CA THR A 113 -7.21 -2.35 -17.08
C THR A 113 -8.55 -2.76 -16.48
N TRP A 114 -8.86 -4.07 -16.40
CA TRP A 114 -10.10 -4.53 -15.76
C TRP A 114 -10.16 -4.15 -14.27
N TYR A 115 -9.01 -4.12 -13.60
CA TYR A 115 -8.89 -3.79 -12.19
C TYR A 115 -9.05 -2.28 -11.98
N GLU A 116 -8.39 -1.48 -12.81
CA GLU A 116 -8.54 -0.04 -12.83
C GLU A 116 -10.01 0.37 -13.04
N LEU A 117 -10.66 -0.18 -14.08
CA LEU A 117 -12.05 0.12 -14.38
C LEU A 117 -13.00 -0.28 -13.24
N ALA A 118 -12.71 -1.38 -12.54
CA ALA A 118 -13.51 -1.83 -11.41
C ALA A 118 -13.41 -0.91 -10.18
N LEU A 119 -12.28 -0.19 -10.01
CA LEU A 119 -11.98 0.55 -8.79
C LEU A 119 -11.92 2.08 -8.96
N ILE A 120 -11.79 2.61 -10.18
CA ILE A 120 -11.51 4.04 -10.38
C ILE A 120 -12.57 4.96 -9.77
N ALA A 121 -13.86 4.61 -9.87
CA ALA A 121 -14.95 5.40 -9.31
C ALA A 121 -14.93 5.43 -7.77
N PRO A 122 -14.91 4.28 -7.05
CA PRO A 122 -14.79 4.30 -5.59
C PRO A 122 -13.46 4.90 -5.12
N VAL A 123 -12.37 4.72 -5.85
CA VAL A 123 -11.05 5.33 -5.55
C VAL A 123 -11.13 6.85 -5.58
N ARG A 124 -11.65 7.45 -6.66
CA ARG A 124 -11.78 8.91 -6.76
C ARG A 124 -12.70 9.50 -5.71
N TYR A 125 -13.74 8.77 -5.34
CA TYR A 125 -14.60 9.16 -4.24
C TYR A 125 -13.86 9.13 -2.89
N GLY A 126 -13.05 8.09 -2.66
CA GLY A 126 -12.17 7.99 -1.49
C GLY A 126 -11.19 9.15 -1.41
N ASP A 127 -10.50 9.48 -2.51
CA ASP A 127 -9.58 10.62 -2.60
C ASP A 127 -10.29 11.94 -2.24
N TRP A 128 -11.41 12.24 -2.91
CA TRP A 128 -12.18 13.45 -2.62
C TRP A 128 -12.53 13.57 -1.14
N ARG A 129 -12.92 12.46 -0.52
CA ARG A 129 -13.31 12.40 0.89
C ARG A 129 -12.13 12.62 1.83
N LEU A 130 -11.02 11.94 1.58
CA LEU A 130 -9.80 12.07 2.35
C LEU A 130 -9.26 13.51 2.27
N ARG A 131 -9.25 14.12 1.08
CA ARG A 131 -8.90 15.54 0.91
C ARG A 131 -9.78 16.47 1.72
N ARG A 132 -11.10 16.21 1.74
CA ARG A 132 -12.04 17.02 2.51
C ARG A 132 -11.77 16.94 4.01
N VAL A 133 -11.54 15.74 4.54
CA VAL A 133 -11.23 15.55 5.96
C VAL A 133 -9.86 16.13 6.31
N ALA A 134 -8.84 15.87 5.49
CA ALA A 134 -7.50 16.41 5.68
C ALA A 134 -7.49 17.94 5.66
N GLY A 135 -8.21 18.57 4.72
CA GLY A 135 -8.38 20.02 4.65
C GLY A 135 -9.04 20.56 5.92
N ALA A 136 -10.06 19.89 6.42
CA ALA A 136 -10.74 20.29 7.64
C ALA A 136 -9.88 20.12 8.90
N VAL A 137 -8.97 19.13 8.95
CA VAL A 137 -8.00 18.98 10.04
C VAL A 137 -6.93 20.09 9.97
N ALA A 138 -6.38 20.33 8.79
CA ALA A 138 -5.34 21.32 8.57
C ALA A 138 -5.84 22.75 8.84
N GLU A 139 -7.03 23.11 8.33
CA GLU A 139 -7.62 24.44 8.50
C GLU A 139 -7.82 24.80 9.98
N ARG A 140 -8.38 23.87 10.77
CA ARG A 140 -8.66 24.10 12.20
C ARG A 140 -7.40 24.36 13.02
N ALA A 141 -6.31 23.69 12.69
CA ALA A 141 -5.02 23.87 13.37
C ALA A 141 -4.14 24.94 12.71
N SER A 142 -4.64 25.67 11.70
CA SER A 142 -3.85 26.61 10.88
C SER A 142 -2.56 25.99 10.32
N ALA A 143 -2.63 24.71 9.95
CA ALA A 143 -1.55 23.96 9.36
C ALA A 143 -1.66 23.92 7.83
N THR A 144 -0.53 23.77 7.16
CA THR A 144 -0.46 23.51 5.72
C THR A 144 0.03 22.08 5.49
N ALA A 145 -0.62 21.38 4.57
CA ALA A 145 -0.24 20.07 4.09
C ALA A 145 -0.57 19.97 2.60
N THR A 146 0.23 19.23 1.85
CA THR A 146 0.05 19.00 0.42
C THR A 146 -0.05 17.51 0.16
N ALA A 147 -0.70 17.11 -0.94
CA ALA A 147 -0.66 15.72 -1.38
C ALA A 147 0.67 15.44 -2.12
N PRO A 148 1.25 14.24 -1.98
CA PRO A 148 2.37 13.82 -2.80
C PRO A 148 1.95 13.66 -4.26
N ARG A 149 2.95 13.67 -5.15
CA ARG A 149 2.77 13.30 -6.56
C ARG A 149 3.36 11.92 -6.76
N PHE A 150 2.49 10.97 -7.05
CA PHE A 150 2.89 9.60 -7.33
C PHE A 150 3.30 9.41 -8.78
N SER A 151 4.27 8.54 -8.98
CA SER A 151 4.72 8.13 -10.31
C SER A 151 3.62 7.39 -11.07
N ARG A 152 3.45 7.75 -12.32
CA ARG A 152 2.52 7.08 -13.24
C ARG A 152 3.27 6.13 -14.16
N PRO A 153 2.65 5.01 -14.58
CA PRO A 153 3.28 4.05 -15.47
C PRO A 153 3.65 4.65 -16.84
N THR A 154 2.95 5.71 -17.27
CA THR A 154 3.23 6.45 -18.51
C THR A 154 4.54 7.23 -18.45
N ASP A 155 4.95 7.63 -17.25
CA ASP A 155 6.05 8.56 -17.03
C ASP A 155 7.32 7.83 -16.57
N VAL A 156 7.19 6.58 -16.12
CA VAL A 156 8.30 5.76 -15.64
C VAL A 156 8.89 4.92 -16.76
N ARG A 157 10.21 4.97 -16.88
CA ARG A 157 11.01 4.10 -17.75
C ARG A 157 11.96 3.24 -16.93
N ILE A 158 12.11 1.99 -17.33
CA ILE A 158 13.03 1.01 -16.75
C ILE A 158 13.98 0.59 -17.86
N ASP A 159 15.28 0.87 -17.68
CA ASP A 159 16.35 0.77 -18.69
C ASP A 159 15.92 1.26 -20.08
N GLY A 160 15.31 2.46 -20.11
CA GLY A 160 14.88 3.14 -21.33
C GLY A 160 13.52 2.71 -21.92
N ALA A 161 12.96 1.58 -21.47
CA ALA A 161 11.66 1.09 -21.93
C ALA A 161 10.51 1.55 -21.01
N PRO A 162 9.28 1.74 -21.52
CA PRO A 162 8.11 2.01 -20.67
C PRO A 162 7.91 0.93 -19.60
N ALA A 163 7.61 1.30 -18.35
CA ALA A 163 7.59 0.35 -17.24
C ALA A 163 6.65 -0.85 -17.46
N LEU A 164 5.43 -0.62 -17.96
CA LEU A 164 4.46 -1.69 -18.22
C LEU A 164 4.80 -2.60 -19.42
N SER A 165 5.81 -2.27 -20.21
CA SER A 165 6.33 -3.19 -21.24
C SER A 165 7.21 -4.30 -20.65
N ARG A 166 7.65 -4.14 -19.39
CA ARG A 166 8.52 -5.08 -18.68
C ARG A 166 7.77 -6.12 -17.86
N VAL A 167 6.51 -5.85 -17.52
CA VAL A 167 5.68 -6.69 -16.65
C VAL A 167 4.28 -6.86 -17.22
N SER A 168 3.77 -8.09 -17.24
CA SER A 168 2.48 -8.43 -17.88
C SER A 168 1.45 -9.01 -16.90
N GLY A 169 1.88 -9.68 -15.83
CA GLY A 169 0.99 -10.30 -14.85
C GLY A 169 0.52 -9.34 -13.74
N PHE A 170 -0.58 -9.71 -13.08
CA PHE A 170 -1.14 -8.94 -11.97
C PHE A 170 -0.14 -8.79 -10.83
N ARG A 171 0.48 -9.91 -10.41
CA ARG A 171 1.43 -9.93 -9.29
C ARG A 171 2.66 -9.07 -9.58
N GLU A 172 3.24 -9.20 -10.76
CA GLU A 172 4.45 -8.47 -11.15
C GLU A 172 4.18 -6.97 -11.22
N ARG A 173 3.03 -6.58 -11.80
CA ARG A 173 2.57 -5.18 -11.81
C ARG A 173 2.29 -4.63 -10.41
N PHE A 174 1.62 -5.42 -9.58
CA PHE A 174 1.33 -5.09 -8.19
C PHE A 174 2.63 -4.80 -7.42
N LEU A 175 3.59 -5.72 -7.45
CA LEU A 175 4.86 -5.58 -6.73
C LEU A 175 5.72 -4.43 -7.28
N LEU A 176 5.76 -4.24 -8.59
CA LEU A 176 6.47 -3.12 -9.21
C LEU A 176 5.86 -1.78 -8.76
N ALA A 177 4.54 -1.64 -8.86
CA ALA A 177 3.83 -0.44 -8.44
C ALA A 177 4.05 -0.19 -6.94
N ASP A 178 3.89 -1.23 -6.13
CA ASP A 178 4.03 -1.15 -4.68
C ASP A 178 5.42 -0.69 -4.25
N SER A 179 6.47 -1.33 -4.79
CA SER A 179 7.87 -1.00 -4.48
C SER A 179 8.26 0.46 -4.74
N LEU A 180 7.53 1.12 -5.65
CA LEU A 180 7.74 2.51 -6.04
C LEU A 180 6.79 3.46 -5.29
N LEU A 181 5.49 3.19 -5.32
CA LEU A 181 4.49 4.12 -4.80
C LEU A 181 4.47 4.12 -3.27
N HIS A 182 4.72 2.98 -2.60
CA HIS A 182 4.85 2.99 -1.14
C HIS A 182 6.13 3.68 -0.67
N LEU A 183 7.19 3.67 -1.47
CA LEU A 183 8.39 4.47 -1.20
C LEU A 183 8.08 5.98 -1.26
N GLU A 184 7.36 6.42 -2.29
CA GLU A 184 6.95 7.83 -2.46
C GLU A 184 5.96 8.26 -1.38
N TRP A 185 5.05 7.37 -0.98
CA TRP A 185 4.12 7.59 0.12
C TRP A 185 4.90 7.74 1.43
N PHE A 186 5.84 6.83 1.71
CA PHE A 186 6.62 6.83 2.94
C PHE A 186 7.47 8.09 3.04
N ASP A 187 8.19 8.47 1.99
CA ASP A 187 9.02 9.69 1.97
C ASP A 187 8.20 10.93 2.32
N HIS A 188 7.01 11.05 1.73
CA HIS A 188 6.11 12.16 2.00
C HIS A 188 5.60 12.20 3.45
N VAL A 189 5.11 11.06 3.96
CA VAL A 189 4.52 11.01 5.31
C VAL A 189 5.60 11.07 6.39
N ALA A 190 6.75 10.42 6.19
CA ALA A 190 7.91 10.49 7.09
C ALA A 190 8.36 11.94 7.30
N ALA A 191 8.43 12.74 6.24
CA ALA A 191 8.77 14.16 6.35
C ALA A 191 7.75 14.95 7.18
N ALA A 192 6.45 14.66 7.04
CA ALA A 192 5.39 15.28 7.84
C ALA A 192 5.42 14.86 9.31
N ASP A 193 5.88 13.62 9.57
CA ASP A 193 6.03 13.03 10.90
C ASP A 193 7.32 13.46 11.61
N GLY A 194 8.23 14.16 10.91
CA GLY A 194 9.52 14.58 11.44
C GLY A 194 10.58 13.47 11.45
N ILE A 195 10.37 12.39 10.70
CA ILE A 195 11.31 11.30 10.53
C ILE A 195 12.37 11.71 9.50
N GLU A 196 13.64 11.55 9.86
CA GLU A 196 14.77 11.92 9.01
C GLU A 196 15.23 10.72 8.18
N VAL A 197 14.88 10.73 6.89
CA VAL A 197 15.33 9.71 5.93
C VAL A 197 16.71 10.11 5.39
N PRO A 198 17.71 9.20 5.40
CA PRO A 198 19.05 9.52 4.90
C PRO A 198 19.07 10.01 3.45
N ASP A 199 19.88 11.04 3.21
CA ASP A 199 20.05 11.65 1.88
C ASP A 199 20.41 10.59 0.82
N GLY A 200 19.67 10.62 -0.28
CA GLY A 200 19.88 9.74 -1.42
C GLY A 200 19.39 8.29 -1.26
N LEU A 201 18.96 7.87 -0.06
CA LEU A 201 18.41 6.53 0.15
C LEU A 201 17.13 6.31 -0.68
N VAL A 202 16.23 7.28 -0.70
CA VAL A 202 14.98 7.23 -1.48
C VAL A 202 15.29 7.11 -2.98
N ALA A 203 16.17 7.96 -3.48
CA ALA A 203 16.57 7.94 -4.90
C ALA A 203 17.20 6.60 -5.30
N ARG A 204 18.13 6.07 -4.47
CA ARG A 204 18.75 4.76 -4.70
C ARG A 204 17.72 3.63 -4.64
N THR A 205 16.82 3.66 -3.67
CA THR A 205 15.78 2.65 -3.50
C THR A 205 14.83 2.63 -4.69
N ARG A 206 14.45 3.81 -5.19
CA ARG A 206 13.66 3.95 -6.43
C ARG A 206 14.37 3.30 -7.62
N GLU A 207 15.62 3.66 -7.87
CA GLU A 207 16.40 3.16 -9.01
C GLU A 207 16.58 1.64 -8.96
N GLU A 208 17.03 1.12 -7.82
CA GLU A 208 17.27 -0.31 -7.64
C GLU A 208 15.97 -1.12 -7.69
N SER A 209 14.88 -0.66 -7.08
CA SER A 209 13.60 -1.36 -7.09
C SER A 209 12.97 -1.41 -8.48
N LEU A 210 13.02 -0.32 -9.25
CA LEU A 210 12.55 -0.32 -10.64
C LEU A 210 13.33 -1.34 -11.47
N SER A 211 14.65 -1.36 -11.33
CA SER A 211 15.52 -2.30 -12.06
C SER A 211 15.34 -3.75 -11.59
N TYR A 212 14.92 -3.98 -10.35
CA TYR A 212 14.74 -5.33 -9.78
C TYR A 212 13.36 -5.91 -10.08
N TYR A 213 12.28 -5.11 -9.94
CA TYR A 213 10.91 -5.58 -10.17
C TYR A 213 10.48 -5.49 -11.64
N GLY A 214 11.14 -4.69 -12.47
CA GLY A 214 10.83 -4.56 -13.89
C GLY A 214 12.07 -4.49 -14.81
N GLY A 215 13.26 -4.76 -14.30
CA GLY A 215 14.50 -4.71 -15.09
C GLY A 215 15.32 -5.99 -15.01
N GLU A 216 16.59 -5.90 -15.41
CA GLU A 216 17.52 -7.03 -15.47
C GLU A 216 18.27 -7.28 -14.16
N ARG A 217 17.96 -6.53 -13.10
CA ARG A 217 18.72 -6.64 -11.84
C ARG A 217 18.25 -7.86 -11.04
N ASP A 218 19.16 -8.80 -10.82
CA ASP A 218 18.83 -10.02 -10.06
C ASP A 218 18.77 -9.84 -8.53
N ARG A 219 19.32 -8.74 -8.00
CA ARG A 219 19.42 -8.52 -6.54
C ARG A 219 19.43 -7.05 -6.15
N LEU A 220 18.75 -6.72 -5.06
CA LEU A 220 18.87 -5.43 -4.39
C LEU A 220 20.15 -5.37 -3.52
N SER A 221 20.71 -4.17 -3.36
CA SER A 221 21.76 -3.94 -2.36
C SER A 221 21.21 -4.23 -0.95
N PRO A 222 22.06 -4.64 0.01
CA PRO A 222 21.57 -5.05 1.34
C PRO A 222 20.71 -3.98 2.05
N GLU A 223 21.08 -2.72 1.91
CA GLU A 223 20.37 -1.58 2.50
C GLU A 223 19.01 -1.36 1.83
N VAL A 224 18.95 -1.32 0.49
CA VAL A 224 17.69 -1.19 -0.26
C VAL A 224 16.77 -2.39 -0.02
N ARG A 225 17.34 -3.60 0.04
CA ARG A 225 16.58 -4.83 0.37
C ARG A 225 15.95 -4.73 1.75
N ARG A 226 16.70 -4.26 2.75
CA ARG A 226 16.18 -4.04 4.11
C ARG A 226 15.07 -3.00 4.10
N PHE A 227 15.27 -1.88 3.41
CA PHE A 227 14.28 -0.81 3.35
C PHE A 227 12.99 -1.27 2.66
N GLN A 228 13.09 -1.91 1.49
CA GLN A 228 11.96 -2.50 0.78
C GLN A 228 11.24 -3.54 1.64
N ARG A 229 11.96 -4.42 2.34
CA ARG A 229 11.35 -5.36 3.30
C ARG A 229 10.47 -4.65 4.33
N HIS A 230 10.91 -3.50 4.84
CA HIS A 230 10.10 -2.71 5.77
C HIS A 230 8.93 -2.00 5.08
N LEU A 231 9.10 -1.51 3.85
CA LEU A 231 8.00 -0.90 3.08
C LEU A 231 6.89 -1.93 2.78
N PHE A 232 7.23 -3.17 2.43
CA PHE A 232 6.28 -4.29 2.27
C PHE A 232 5.67 -4.79 3.59
N ALA A 233 5.90 -4.09 4.72
CA ALA A 233 5.18 -4.36 5.98
C ALA A 233 3.81 -3.66 6.06
N ASP A 234 3.42 -2.96 5.01
CA ASP A 234 2.08 -2.45 4.75
C ASP A 234 1.02 -3.57 4.74
N ASP A 235 1.40 -4.84 4.56
CA ASP A 235 0.53 -6.01 4.83
C ASP A 235 -0.15 -5.92 6.22
N ARG A 236 0.57 -5.40 7.21
CA ARG A 236 0.03 -5.17 8.56
C ARG A 236 -0.90 -3.97 8.62
N TRP A 237 -0.64 -2.93 7.82
CA TRP A 237 -1.55 -1.78 7.71
C TRP A 237 -2.89 -2.22 7.10
N VAL A 238 -2.84 -2.97 5.99
CA VAL A 238 -4.04 -3.51 5.32
C VAL A 238 -4.88 -4.32 6.31
N SER A 239 -4.25 -5.22 7.06
CA SER A 239 -4.91 -6.04 8.08
C SER A 239 -5.52 -5.20 9.21
N ARG A 240 -4.82 -4.20 9.74
CA ARG A 240 -5.35 -3.31 10.79
C ARG A 240 -6.54 -2.48 10.33
N VAL A 241 -6.53 -2.01 9.08
CA VAL A 241 -7.65 -1.26 8.50
C VAL A 241 -8.84 -2.17 8.25
N ASP A 242 -8.62 -3.37 7.70
CA ASP A 242 -9.68 -4.36 7.52
C ASP A 242 -10.37 -4.71 8.85
N GLU A 243 -9.59 -4.96 9.89
CA GLU A 243 -10.07 -5.25 11.24
C GLU A 243 -10.80 -4.04 11.86
N ALA A 244 -10.19 -2.86 11.84
CA ALA A 244 -10.73 -1.67 12.50
C ALA A 244 -12.07 -1.21 11.92
N TYR A 245 -12.29 -1.42 10.62
CA TYR A 245 -13.54 -1.04 9.94
C TYR A 245 -14.45 -2.24 9.62
N GLY A 246 -14.04 -3.45 10.02
CA GLY A 246 -14.76 -4.70 9.75
C GLY A 246 -15.07 -4.87 8.27
N LEU A 247 -14.05 -4.74 7.42
CA LEU A 247 -14.22 -4.75 5.97
C LEU A 247 -14.31 -6.18 5.41
N ASP A 248 -13.75 -7.20 6.06
CA ASP A 248 -13.83 -8.61 5.61
C ASP A 248 -13.61 -8.75 4.09
N SER A 249 -12.59 -8.05 3.60
CA SER A 249 -12.43 -7.77 2.18
C SER A 249 -11.52 -8.82 1.55
N ALA A 250 -12.08 -9.64 0.66
CA ALA A 250 -11.30 -10.61 -0.12
C ALA A 250 -10.18 -9.93 -0.94
N LEU A 251 -10.41 -8.69 -1.39
CA LEU A 251 -9.42 -7.87 -2.09
C LEU A 251 -8.27 -7.48 -1.17
N PHE A 252 -8.57 -7.01 0.05
CA PHE A 252 -7.54 -6.67 1.04
C PHE A 252 -6.77 -7.92 1.46
N GLY A 253 -7.46 -9.05 1.62
CA GLY A 253 -6.81 -10.34 1.87
C GLY A 253 -5.87 -10.77 0.74
N LEU A 254 -6.18 -10.47 -0.52
CA LEU A 254 -5.26 -10.71 -1.64
C LEU A 254 -4.02 -9.82 -1.55
N TRP A 255 -4.20 -8.51 -1.33
CA TRP A 255 -3.08 -7.57 -1.20
C TRP A 255 -2.18 -7.97 -0.03
N GLU A 256 -2.76 -8.21 1.14
CA GLU A 256 -2.04 -8.64 2.34
C GLU A 256 -1.17 -9.88 2.08
N ARG A 257 -1.69 -10.87 1.35
CA ARG A 257 -0.92 -12.07 0.99
C ARG A 257 0.27 -11.72 0.09
N LEU A 258 0.05 -10.94 -0.97
CA LEU A 258 1.11 -10.55 -1.91
C LEU A 258 2.24 -9.78 -1.21
N LEU A 259 1.88 -8.80 -0.39
CA LEU A 259 2.81 -7.95 0.37
C LEU A 259 3.59 -8.78 1.39
N ARG A 260 2.90 -9.64 2.14
CA ARG A 260 3.51 -10.53 3.13
C ARG A 260 4.50 -11.50 2.50
N ASP A 261 4.12 -12.14 1.40
CA ASP A 261 4.97 -13.09 0.70
C ASP A 261 6.21 -12.40 0.16
N GLU A 262 6.07 -11.19 -0.39
CA GLU A 262 7.22 -10.43 -0.86
C GLU A 262 8.13 -9.99 0.29
N ARG A 263 7.57 -9.53 1.41
CA ARG A 263 8.35 -9.19 2.60
C ARG A 263 9.15 -10.39 3.13
N ARG A 264 8.56 -11.58 3.16
CA ARG A 264 9.23 -12.83 3.57
C ARG A 264 10.39 -13.16 2.63
N ARG A 265 10.14 -13.08 1.32
CA ARG A 265 11.16 -13.28 0.28
C ARG A 265 12.34 -12.32 0.44
N LEU A 266 12.05 -11.03 0.66
CA LEU A 266 13.08 -10.02 0.95
C LEU A 266 13.76 -10.27 2.30
N GLY A 267 13.13 -10.98 3.23
CA GLY A 267 13.72 -11.44 4.48
C GLY A 267 14.64 -12.64 4.36
N GLY A 268 14.52 -13.42 3.29
CA GLY A 268 15.25 -14.68 3.11
C GLY A 268 14.53 -15.89 3.71
N ASP A 269 13.22 -15.77 3.96
CA ASP A 269 12.35 -16.84 4.45
C ASP A 269 11.79 -17.70 3.30
#